data_AF-V6I5E6-F1
#
_entry.id   AF-V6I5E6-F1
#
_cell.length_a   1.000
_cell.length_b   1.000
_cell.length_c   1.000
_cell.angle_alpha   90.00
_cell.angle_beta   90.00
_cell.angle_gamma   90.00
#
_symmetry.space_group_name_H-M   'P 1'
#
loop_
_entity.id
_entity.type
_entity.pdbx_description
1 polymer ?
#
loop_
_entity_poly.entity_id
_entity_poly.type
_entity_poly.pdbx_seq_one_letter_code
_entity_poly.pdbx_strand_id
1 'polypeptide(L)'
;MKGILHRSKLDEYEELTVTTAERLISEGMQLGIEKGIEKGIEKGIEKGIEKGIEQGIEKGIEKGIEKGKLEDAGKMLKKGIDLKTVLEITGLTEKTLKGK
;
A
#
# COMPACT_ATOMS: atom_id res chain seq x y z
N MET A 1 44.02 28.23 -46.57
CA MET A 1 43.70 28.52 -45.16
C MET A 1 42.20 28.58 -44.87
N LYS A 2 41.37 29.38 -45.58
CA LYS A 2 39.91 29.46 -45.32
C LYS A 2 39.16 28.12 -45.31
N GLY A 3 39.48 27.19 -46.22
CA GLY A 3 38.84 25.87 -46.27
C GLY A 3 39.20 24.92 -45.11
N ILE A 4 40.41 25.05 -44.56
CA ILE A 4 40.86 24.28 -43.39
C ILE A 4 40.17 24.80 -42.12
N LEU A 5 40.07 26.13 -42.00
CA LEU A 5 39.39 26.79 -40.89
C LEU A 5 37.87 26.47 -40.86
N HIS A 6 37.24 26.33 -42.04
CA HIS A 6 35.83 25.97 -42.15
C HIS A 6 35.58 24.51 -41.74
N ARG A 7 36.48 23.59 -42.10
CA ARG A 7 36.39 22.18 -41.70
C ARG A 7 36.55 22.01 -40.18
N SER A 8 37.54 22.67 -39.58
CA SER A 8 37.75 22.67 -38.13
C SER A 8 36.52 23.15 -37.34
N LYS A 9 35.82 24.17 -37.84
CA LYS A 9 34.58 24.67 -37.21
C LYS A 9 33.40 23.70 -37.33
N LEU A 10 33.35 22.91 -38.40
CA LEU A 10 32.31 21.89 -38.58
C LEU A 10 32.56 20.71 -37.63
N ASP A 11 33.82 20.30 -37.48
CA ASP A 11 34.21 19.22 -36.57
C ASP A 11 33.91 19.60 -35.10
N GLU A 12 34.23 20.84 -34.68
CA GLU A 12 33.88 21.37 -33.35
C GLU A 12 32.36 21.45 -33.12
N TYR A 13 31.59 21.82 -34.15
CA TYR A 13 30.13 21.88 -34.05
C TYR A 13 29.52 20.48 -33.94
N GLU A 14 30.04 19.51 -34.69
CA GLU A 14 29.61 18.12 -34.59
C GLU A 14 29.89 17.55 -33.19
N GLU A 15 31.10 17.74 -32.66
CA GLU A 15 31.45 17.33 -31.29
C GLU A 15 30.58 18.00 -30.22
N LEU A 16 30.31 19.31 -30.35
CA LEU A 16 29.42 20.04 -29.44
C LEU A 16 27.97 19.52 -29.51
N THR A 17 27.48 19.16 -30.69
CA THR A 17 26.12 18.60 -30.84
C THR A 17 25.99 17.21 -30.25
N VAL A 18 27.01 16.35 -30.43
CA VAL A 18 27.04 15.00 -29.86
C VAL A 18 27.06 15.07 -28.33
N THR A 19 27.96 15.88 -27.75
CA THR A 19 28.05 16.06 -26.29
C THR A 19 26.76 16.66 -25.69
N THR A 20 26.09 17.55 -26.41
CA THR A 20 24.80 18.10 -25.98
C THR A 20 23.68 17.05 -26.01
N ALA A 21 23.63 16.22 -27.07
CA ALA A 21 22.65 15.15 -27.18
C ALA A 21 22.83 14.08 -26.09
N GLU A 22 24.07 13.66 -25.83
CA GLU A 22 24.41 12.72 -24.76
C GLU A 22 23.97 13.24 -23.38
N ARG A 23 24.23 14.53 -23.11
CA ARG A 23 23.81 15.17 -21.86
C ARG A 23 22.29 15.19 -21.71
N LEU A 24 21.55 15.56 -22.75
CA LEU A 24 20.07 15.58 -22.70
C LEU A 24 19.48 14.18 -22.51
N ILE A 25 20.08 13.15 -23.13
CA ILE A 25 19.67 11.75 -22.94
C ILE A 25 19.94 11.32 -21.50
N SER A 26 21.11 11.65 -20.96
CA SER A 26 21.49 11.33 -19.58
C SER A 26 20.57 12.02 -18.57
N GLU A 27 20.33 13.32 -18.72
CA GLU A 27 19.41 14.10 -17.88
C GLU A 27 17.98 13.55 -17.97
N GLY A 28 17.50 13.24 -19.18
CA GLY A 28 16.17 12.66 -19.40
C GLY A 28 16.02 11.28 -18.76
N MET A 29 17.04 10.42 -18.87
CA MET A 29 17.06 9.10 -18.23
C MET A 29 17.06 9.23 -16.71
N GLN A 30 17.90 10.11 -16.16
CA GLN A 30 17.98 10.36 -14.72
C GLN A 30 16.63 10.85 -14.16
N LEU A 31 16.02 11.85 -14.82
CA LEU A 31 14.68 12.36 -14.46
C LEU A 31 13.60 11.29 -14.58
N GLY A 32 13.68 10.43 -15.59
CA GLY A 32 12.75 9.33 -15.78
C GLY A 32 12.83 8.29 -14.65
N ILE A 33 14.05 7.92 -14.26
CA ILE A 33 14.30 7.00 -13.15
C ILE A 33 13.83 7.60 -11.83
N GLU A 34 14.21 8.84 -11.54
CA GLU A 34 13.84 9.53 -10.31
C GLU A 34 12.32 9.62 -10.17
N LYS A 35 11.62 10.12 -11.19
CA LYS A 35 10.15 10.19 -11.18
C LYS A 35 9.48 8.82 -11.13
N GLY A 36 10.08 7.81 -11.75
CA GLY A 36 9.59 6.44 -11.73
C GLY A 36 9.65 5.84 -10.32
N ILE A 37 10.78 6.01 -9.64
CA ILE A 37 11.01 5.54 -8.27
C ILE A 37 10.09 6.28 -7.31
N GLU A 38 10.06 7.62 -7.36
CA GLU A 38 9.23 8.45 -6.49
C GLU A 38 7.75 8.04 -6.58
N LYS A 39 7.19 8.00 -7.80
CA LYS A 39 5.79 7.59 -8.01
C LYS A 39 5.52 6.15 -7.63
N GLY A 40 6.50 5.26 -7.83
CA GLY A 40 6.39 3.85 -7.46
C GLY A 40 6.30 3.65 -5.95
N ILE A 41 7.20 4.33 -5.22
CA ILE A 41 7.25 4.30 -3.75
C ILE A 41 5.99 4.94 -3.16
N GLU A 42 5.63 6.15 -3.60
CA GLU A 42 4.45 6.87 -3.11
C GLU A 42 3.18 6.02 -3.25
N LYS A 43 2.90 5.52 -4.46
CA LYS A 43 1.72 4.67 -4.72
C LYS A 43 1.78 3.34 -3.98
N GLY A 44 2.97 2.76 -3.81
CA GLY A 44 3.16 1.50 -3.11
C GLY A 44 2.86 1.65 -1.62
N ILE A 45 3.39 2.70 -0.99
CA ILE A 45 3.19 3.01 0.42
C ILE A 45 1.74 3.38 0.69
N GLU A 46 1.16 4.30 -0.09
CA GLU A 46 -0.23 4.74 0.07
C GLU A 46 -1.20 3.55 0.04
N LYS A 47 -1.13 2.73 -1.02
CA LYS A 47 -1.98 1.55 -1.16
C LYS A 47 -1.71 0.48 -0.11
N GLY A 48 -0.47 0.33 0.31
CA GLY A 48 -0.09 -0.64 1.34
C GLY A 48 -0.65 -0.27 2.71
N ILE A 49 -0.52 1.00 3.09
CA ILE A 49 -1.02 1.54 4.36
C ILE A 49 -2.55 1.52 4.37
N GLU A 50 -3.21 2.03 3.33
CA GLU A 50 -4.67 2.06 3.24
C GLU A 50 -5.27 0.67 3.42
N LYS A 51 -4.82 -0.30 2.62
CA LYS A 51 -5.31 -1.69 2.72
C LYS A 51 -4.97 -2.34 4.06
N GLY A 52 -3.78 -2.08 4.59
CA GLY A 52 -3.35 -2.63 5.86
C GLY A 52 -4.20 -2.13 7.03
N ILE A 53 -4.49 -0.84 7.05
CA ILE A 53 -5.35 -0.20 8.07
C ILE A 53 -6.79 -0.70 7.94
N GLU A 54 -7.36 -0.68 6.74
CA GLU A 54 -8.74 -1.12 6.50
C GLU A 54 -8.95 -2.57 6.97
N GLN A 55 -8.10 -3.50 6.51
CA GLN A 55 -8.18 -4.90 6.92
C GLN A 55 -7.92 -5.11 8.41
N GLY A 56 -7.01 -4.31 8.99
CA GLY A 56 -6.68 -4.38 10.40
C GLY A 56 -7.85 -3.95 11.28
N ILE A 57 -8.50 -2.83 10.93
CA ILE A 57 -9.66 -2.29 11.63
C ILE A 57 -10.85 -3.24 11.49
N GLU A 58 -11.17 -3.71 10.28
CA GLU A 58 -12.29 -4.61 10.03
C GLU A 58 -12.16 -5.90 10.87
N LYS A 59 -11.01 -6.59 10.76
CA LYS A 59 -10.74 -7.81 11.54
C LYS A 59 -10.71 -7.55 13.04
N GLY A 60 -10.21 -6.38 13.46
CA GLY A 60 -10.16 -6.00 14.87
C GLY A 60 -11.55 -5.79 15.46
N ILE A 61 -12.41 -5.08 14.76
CA ILE A 61 -13.80 -4.82 15.15
C ILE A 61 -14.60 -6.13 15.19
N GLU A 62 -14.51 -6.96 14.15
CA GLU A 62 -15.23 -8.24 14.08
C GLU A 62 -14.85 -9.15 15.26
N LYS A 63 -13.56 -9.35 15.50
CA LYS A 63 -13.06 -10.15 16.64
C LYS A 63 -13.45 -9.54 17.98
N GLY A 64 -13.44 -8.21 18.09
CA GLY A 64 -13.85 -7.51 19.29
C GLY A 64 -15.34 -7.73 19.61
N ILE A 65 -16.21 -7.62 18.61
CA ILE A 65 -17.64 -7.87 18.73
C ILE A 65 -17.91 -9.33 19.10
N GLU A 66 -17.27 -10.29 18.42
CA GLU A 66 -17.43 -11.72 18.71
C GLU A 66 -17.02 -12.04 20.15
N LYS A 67 -15.85 -11.55 20.57
CA LYS A 67 -15.36 -11.74 21.94
C LYS A 67 -16.29 -11.10 22.97
N GLY A 68 -16.79 -9.90 22.71
CA GLY A 68 -17.77 -9.22 23.56
C GLY A 68 -19.06 -10.03 23.72
N LYS A 69 -19.61 -10.55 22.61
CA LYS A 69 -20.79 -11.42 22.62
C LYS A 69 -20.58 -12.68 23.47
N LEU A 70 -19.41 -13.32 23.34
CA LEU A 70 -19.05 -14.50 24.13
C LEU A 70 -18.93 -14.19 25.63
N GLU A 71 -18.27 -13.07 25.98
CA GLU A 71 -18.13 -12.64 27.36
C GLU A 71 -19.50 -12.34 28.00
N ASP A 72 -20.37 -11.64 27.28
CA ASP A 72 -21.71 -11.30 27.76
C ASP A 72 -22.60 -12.54 27.87
N ALA A 73 -22.56 -13.46 26.91
CA ALA A 73 -23.23 -14.75 27.00
C ALA A 73 -22.79 -15.53 28.26
N GLY A 74 -21.48 -15.55 28.54
CA GLY A 74 -20.93 -16.16 29.75
C GLY A 74 -21.44 -15.51 31.05
N LYS A 75 -21.55 -14.17 31.09
CA LYS A 75 -22.14 -13.45 32.23
C LYS A 75 -23.63 -13.75 32.40
N MET A 76 -24.38 -13.83 31.31
CA MET A 76 -25.82 -14.15 31.31
C MET A 76 -26.07 -15.54 31.90
N LEU A 77 -25.33 -16.56 31.43
CA LEU A 77 -25.43 -17.93 31.95
C LEU A 77 -25.08 -18.00 33.45
N LYS A 78 -24.04 -17.27 33.89
CA LYS A 78 -23.67 -17.18 35.32
C LYS A 78 -24.76 -16.54 36.18
N LYS A 79 -25.60 -15.67 35.60
CA LYS A 79 -26.77 -15.07 36.27
C LYS A 79 -28.02 -15.95 36.23
N GLY A 80 -27.94 -17.16 35.69
CA GLY A 80 -29.04 -18.10 35.63
C GLY A 80 -30.01 -17.87 34.46
N ILE A 81 -29.63 -17.04 33.47
CA ILE A 81 -30.40 -16.93 32.22
C ILE A 81 -30.22 -18.24 31.45
N ASP A 82 -31.31 -18.82 30.97
CA ASP A 82 -31.27 -20.11 30.29
C ASP A 82 -30.57 -20.03 28.92
N LEU A 83 -29.99 -21.14 28.51
CA LEU A 83 -29.19 -21.23 27.28
C LEU A 83 -29.98 -20.80 26.04
N LYS A 84 -31.26 -21.15 25.94
CA LYS A 84 -32.07 -20.82 24.77
C LYS A 84 -32.24 -19.30 24.62
N THR A 85 -32.56 -18.62 25.72
CA THR A 85 -32.66 -17.15 25.76
C THR A 85 -31.33 -16.48 25.42
N VAL A 86 -30.20 -17.00 25.91
CA VAL A 86 -28.87 -16.45 25.59
C VAL A 86 -28.55 -16.56 24.10
N LEU A 87 -28.82 -17.70 23.48
CA LEU A 87 -28.59 -17.90 22.04
C LEU A 87 -29.46 -16.96 21.19
N GLU A 88 -30.73 -16.77 21.57
CA GLU A 88 -31.66 -15.86 20.90
C GLU A 88 -31.19 -14.40 20.99
N ILE A 89 -30.78 -13.92 22.17
CA ILE A 89 -30.34 -12.53 22.38
C ILE A 89 -29.01 -12.24 21.68
N THR A 90 -28.05 -13.16 21.78
CA THR A 90 -26.68 -12.92 21.30
C THR A 90 -26.49 -13.28 19.82
N GLY A 91 -27.41 -14.07 19.26
CA GLY A 91 -27.29 -14.67 17.93
C GLY A 91 -26.17 -15.71 17.84
N LEU A 92 -25.63 -16.18 18.97
CA LEU A 92 -24.61 -17.22 19.01
C LEU A 92 -25.24 -18.59 18.77
N THR A 93 -24.40 -19.54 18.35
CA THR A 93 -24.80 -20.95 18.29
C THR A 93 -24.28 -21.71 19.51
N GLU A 94 -24.92 -22.83 19.86
CA GLU A 94 -24.42 -23.70 20.93
C GLU A 94 -22.99 -24.17 20.67
N LYS A 95 -22.66 -24.41 19.39
CA LYS A 95 -21.32 -24.81 18.97
C LYS A 95 -20.30 -23.75 19.34
N THR A 96 -20.58 -22.49 19.00
CA THR A 96 -19.73 -21.33 19.30
C THR A 96 -19.50 -21.18 20.82
N LEU A 97 -20.53 -21.40 21.65
CA LEU A 97 -20.40 -21.32 23.11
C LEU A 97 -19.66 -22.51 23.74
N LYS A 98 -19.78 -23.70 23.16
CA LYS A 98 -19.16 -24.93 23.69
C LYS A 98 -17.69 -25.09 23.29
N GLY A 99 -17.14 -24.17 22.48
CA GLY A 99 -15.73 -24.17 22.08
C GLY A 99 -15.30 -25.41 21.29
N LYS A 100 -16.22 -26.03 20.53
CA LYS A 100 -15.98 -27.22 19.70
C LYS A 100 -16.36 -26.99 18.25
#